data_AF-K1RLY1-F1
#
_entry.id   AF-K1RLY1-F1
#
_cell.length_a   1.000
_cell.length_b   1.000
_cell.length_c   1.000
_cell.angle_alpha   90.00
_cell.angle_beta   90.00
_cell.angle_gamma   90.00
#
_symmetry.space_group_name_H-M   'P 1'
#
loop_
_entity.id
_entity.type
_entity.pdbx_description
1 polymer ?
#
loop_
_entity_poly.entity_id
_entity_poly.type
_entity_poly.pdbx_seq_one_letter_code
_entity_poly.pdbx_strand_id
1 'polypeptide(L)'
;MPDNSNVSVAVLLPCYNEEVTIGKVVRDFKAALPNADIYVYDNNSTDRTAEIATSEGAIVRKEPRQGKGNVIRAMFEDIDADVYVMADGDAGAPKNIPSPFGGGIFFRLLPGSRSSSPI
;
A
#
# COMPACT_ATOMS: atom_id res chain seq x y z
N MET A 1 30.47 0.86 11.03
CA MET A 1 29.25 1.57 10.61
C MET A 1 28.15 0.53 10.60
N PRO A 2 27.02 0.71 11.32
CA PRO A 2 25.92 -0.22 11.16
C PRO A 2 25.47 -0.15 9.69
N ASP A 3 25.29 -1.33 9.11
CA ASP A 3 24.80 -1.53 7.76
C ASP A 3 23.50 -0.74 7.59
N ASN A 4 23.42 0.07 6.54
CA ASN A 4 22.23 0.85 6.22
C ASN A 4 21.25 -0.14 5.58
N SER A 5 20.74 -1.06 6.40
CA SER A 5 19.81 -2.11 6.02
C SER A 5 18.71 -1.48 5.18
N ASN A 6 18.57 -1.92 3.92
CA ASN A 6 17.53 -1.45 3.01
C ASN A 6 16.20 -1.39 3.75
N VAL A 7 15.71 -0.18 4.01
CA VAL A 7 14.42 0.08 4.67
C VAL A 7 13.35 -0.32 3.67
N SER A 8 12.60 -1.37 3.97
CA SER A 8 11.49 -1.80 3.11
C SER A 8 10.29 -0.89 3.31
N VAL A 9 9.77 -0.34 2.22
CA VAL A 9 8.59 0.53 2.22
C VAL A 9 7.47 -0.19 1.48
N ALA A 10 6.34 -0.41 2.14
CA ALA A 10 5.14 -0.98 1.55
C ALA A 10 4.05 0.09 1.40
N VAL A 11 3.58 0.30 0.18
CA VAL A 11 2.37 1.08 -0.10
C VAL A 11 1.17 0.15 -0.06
N LEU A 12 0.17 0.45 0.76
CA LEU A 12 -1.03 -0.36 0.97
C LEU A 12 -2.26 0.37 0.44
N LEU A 13 -2.90 -0.22 -0.58
CA LEU A 13 -4.07 0.37 -1.26
C LEU A 13 -5.29 -0.56 -1.13
N PRO A 14 -6.22 -0.30 -0.21
CA PRO A 14 -7.46 -1.07 -0.12
C PRO A 14 -8.38 -0.59 -1.22
N CYS A 15 -8.87 -1.51 -2.05
CA CYS A 15 -9.69 -1.17 -3.20
C CYS A 15 -10.99 -1.99 -3.20
N TYR A 16 -12.09 -1.35 -3.57
CA TYR A 16 -13.37 -1.99 -3.84
C TYR A 16 -14.07 -1.25 -4.98
N ASN A 17 -14.13 -1.86 -6.15
CA ASN A 17 -14.70 -1.29 -7.37
C ASN A 17 -14.10 0.08 -7.78
N GLU A 18 -12.78 0.11 -7.95
CA GLU A 18 -11.97 1.30 -8.26
C GLU A 18 -11.32 1.23 -9.66
N GLU A 19 -11.91 0.54 -10.65
CA GLU A 19 -11.30 0.32 -11.96
C GLU A 19 -10.92 1.61 -12.72
N VAL A 20 -11.61 2.72 -12.45
CA VAL A 20 -11.39 4.02 -13.10
C VAL A 20 -10.13 4.72 -12.57
N THR A 21 -9.82 4.54 -11.28
CA THR A 21 -8.85 5.33 -10.52
C THR A 21 -7.56 4.55 -10.26
N ILE A 22 -7.67 3.25 -9.98
CA ILE A 22 -6.57 2.44 -9.43
C ILE A 22 -5.31 2.46 -10.30
N GLY A 23 -5.47 2.44 -11.63
CA GLY A 23 -4.32 2.43 -12.53
C GLY A 23 -3.49 3.71 -12.42
N LYS A 24 -4.15 4.86 -12.25
CA LYS A 24 -3.47 6.13 -12.01
C LYS A 24 -2.79 6.16 -10.64
N VAL A 25 -3.46 5.67 -9.60
CA VAL A 25 -2.94 5.65 -8.23
C VAL A 25 -1.65 4.83 -8.16
N VAL A 26 -1.63 3.63 -8.74
CA VAL A 26 -0.43 2.79 -8.79
C VAL A 26 0.72 3.49 -9.50
N ARG A 27 0.47 4.11 -10.67
CA ARG A 27 1.52 4.86 -11.40
C ARG A 27 2.07 6.03 -10.60
N ASP A 28 1.20 6.80 -9.94
CA ASP A 28 1.61 7.95 -9.14
C ASP A 28 2.49 7.51 -7.96
N PHE A 29 2.15 6.42 -7.28
CA PHE A 29 2.97 5.87 -6.19
C PHE A 29 4.30 5.28 -6.69
N LYS A 30 4.33 4.62 -7.86
CA LYS A 30 5.59 4.17 -8.47
C LYS A 30 6.52 5.34 -8.80
N ALA A 31 5.96 6.44 -9.28
CA ALA A 31 6.74 7.64 -9.58
C ALA A 31 7.25 8.33 -8.31
N ALA A 32 6.43 8.41 -7.25
CA ALA A 32 6.78 9.06 -6.00
C ALA A 32 7.73 8.23 -5.13
N LEU A 33 7.59 6.89 -5.13
CA LEU A 33 8.30 5.94 -4.29
C LEU A 33 8.82 4.76 -5.14
N PRO A 34 9.83 4.98 -6.01
CA PRO A 34 10.29 3.96 -6.98
C PRO A 34 10.88 2.71 -6.35
N ASN A 35 11.31 2.76 -5.09
CA ASN A 35 11.87 1.64 -4.35
C ASN A 35 10.84 0.95 -3.41
N ALA A 36 9.58 1.39 -3.40
CA ALA A 36 8.55 0.82 -2.56
C ALA A 36 7.80 -0.30 -3.29
N ASP A 37 7.46 -1.36 -2.54
CA ASP A 37 6.52 -2.37 -3.00
C ASP A 37 5.10 -1.83 -2.87
N ILE A 38 4.31 -1.90 -3.96
CA ILE A 38 2.93 -1.40 -3.98
C ILE A 38 2.00 -2.58 -3.94
N TYR A 39 1.24 -2.68 -2.84
CA TYR A 39 0.25 -3.70 -2.61
C TYR A 39 -1.15 -3.13 -2.82
N VAL A 40 -1.92 -3.77 -3.69
CA VAL A 40 -3.34 -3.50 -3.88
C VAL A 40 -4.12 -4.67 -3.30
N TYR A 41 -4.96 -4.39 -2.31
CA TYR A 41 -5.88 -5.40 -1.78
C TYR A 41 -7.26 -5.18 -2.35
N ASP A 42 -7.63 -6.06 -3.27
CA ASP A 42 -8.95 -6.15 -3.86
C ASP A 42 -9.93 -6.76 -2.84
N ASN A 43 -10.79 -5.92 -2.25
CA ASN A 43 -11.76 -6.34 -1.24
C ASN A 43 -13.06 -6.85 -1.88
N ASN A 44 -12.91 -7.89 -2.70
CA ASN A 44 -14.01 -8.55 -3.42
C ASN A 44 -14.70 -7.63 -4.43
N SER A 45 -13.92 -6.92 -5.26
CA SER A 45 -14.48 -6.13 -6.37
C SER A 45 -15.12 -7.03 -7.42
N THR A 46 -16.11 -6.48 -8.12
CA THR A 46 -16.82 -7.14 -9.21
C THR A 46 -16.44 -6.58 -10.59
N ASP A 47 -15.54 -5.61 -10.61
CA ASP A 47 -15.08 -4.88 -11.78
C ASP A 47 -13.63 -5.26 -12.15
N ARG A 48 -12.96 -4.46 -12.99
CA ARG A 48 -11.59 -4.75 -13.46
C ARG A 48 -10.49 -4.23 -12.53
N THR A 49 -10.79 -3.80 -11.30
CA THR A 49 -9.82 -3.21 -10.36
C THR A 49 -8.54 -4.03 -10.22
N ALA A 50 -8.67 -5.33 -9.91
CA ALA A 50 -7.54 -6.22 -9.71
C ALA A 50 -6.71 -6.44 -10.99
N GLU A 51 -7.38 -6.52 -12.15
CA GLU A 51 -6.73 -6.69 -13.45
C GLU A 51 -5.88 -5.46 -13.78
N ILE A 52 -6.45 -4.26 -13.61
CA ILE A 52 -5.78 -2.98 -13.88
C ILE A 52 -4.61 -2.77 -12.91
N ALA A 53 -4.81 -3.02 -11.61
CA ALA A 53 -3.72 -2.91 -10.64
C ALA A 53 -2.53 -3.82 -10.98
N THR A 54 -2.82 -5.06 -11.40
CA THR A 54 -1.79 -6.02 -11.83
C THR A 54 -1.07 -5.55 -13.08
N SER A 55 -1.78 -5.00 -14.08
CA SER A 55 -1.17 -4.54 -15.33
C SER A 55 -0.26 -3.33 -15.14
N GLU A 56 -0.56 -2.46 -14.16
CA GLU A 56 0.33 -1.38 -13.75
C GLU A 56 1.51 -1.87 -12.88
N GLY A 57 1.55 -3.17 -12.56
CA GLY A 57 2.61 -3.85 -11.84
C GLY A 57 2.57 -3.65 -10.33
N ALA A 58 1.38 -3.52 -9.73
CA ALA A 58 1.19 -3.68 -8.30
C ALA A 58 1.15 -5.17 -7.92
N ILE A 59 1.46 -5.45 -6.65
CA ILE A 59 1.27 -6.77 -6.04
C ILE A 59 -0.18 -6.85 -5.57
N VAL A 60 -1.01 -7.61 -6.29
CA VAL A 60 -2.44 -7.73 -5.96
C VAL A 60 -2.69 -8.88 -5.00
N ARG A 61 -3.44 -8.60 -3.94
CA ARG A 61 -4.00 -9.57 -2.98
C ARG A 61 -5.52 -9.47 -3.00
N LYS A 62 -6.20 -10.60 -2.81
CA LYS A 62 -7.67 -10.64 -2.76
C LYS A 62 -8.12 -10.88 -1.32
N GLU A 63 -9.02 -10.06 -0.82
CA GLU A 63 -9.71 -10.26 0.46
C GLU A 63 -11.21 -10.49 0.19
N PRO A 64 -11.69 -11.75 0.26
CA PRO A 64 -13.08 -12.08 -0.04
C PRO A 64 -14.08 -11.55 1.01
N ARG A 65 -13.62 -11.25 2.23
CA ARG A 65 -14.48 -10.70 3.30
C ARG A 65 -14.60 -9.20 3.14
N GLN A 66 -15.71 -8.74 2.58
CA GLN A 66 -15.97 -7.31 2.40
C GLN A 66 -15.91 -6.53 3.72
N GLY A 67 -15.45 -5.28 3.63
CA GLY A 67 -15.41 -4.33 4.73
C GLY A 67 -14.00 -3.79 4.98
N LYS A 68 -13.90 -2.46 5.16
CA LYS A 68 -12.63 -1.75 5.36
C LYS A 68 -11.78 -2.33 6.51
N GLY A 69 -12.42 -2.79 7.58
CA GLY A 69 -11.71 -3.44 8.69
C GLY A 69 -11.07 -4.78 8.33
N ASN A 70 -11.74 -5.61 7.50
CA ASN A 70 -11.22 -6.90 7.08
C ASN A 70 -10.00 -6.74 6.18
N VAL A 71 -10.09 -5.86 5.18
CA VAL A 71 -8.99 -5.64 4.24
C VAL A 71 -7.77 -4.99 4.90
N ILE A 72 -7.98 -4.00 5.78
CA ILE A 72 -6.87 -3.37 6.51
C ILE A 72 -6.19 -4.39 7.42
N ARG A 73 -6.96 -5.23 8.12
CA ARG A 73 -6.40 -6.27 8.97
C ARG A 73 -5.58 -7.27 8.16
N ALA A 74 -6.09 -7.73 7.01
CA ALA A 74 -5.38 -8.64 6.13
C ALA A 74 -4.04 -8.05 5.66
N MET A 75 -4.01 -6.77 5.26
CA MET A 75 -2.78 -6.11 4.85
C MET A 75 -1.68 -6.12 5.92
N PHE A 76 -2.04 -5.79 7.17
CA PHE A 76 -1.09 -5.75 8.27
C PHE A 76 -0.71 -7.15 8.79
N GLU A 77 -1.51 -8.18 8.51
CA GLU A 77 -1.17 -9.58 8.83
C GLU A 77 -0.25 -10.19 7.75
N ASP A 78 -0.41 -9.81 6.49
CA ASP A 78 0.29 -10.40 5.35
C ASP A 78 1.66 -9.78 5.05
N ILE A 79 1.87 -8.51 5.42
CA ILE A 79 3.02 -7.71 4.98
C ILE A 79 3.88 -7.35 6.18
N ASP A 80 5.18 -7.64 6.07
CA ASP A 80 6.21 -7.19 7.01
C ASP A 80 7.12 -6.18 6.29
N ALA A 81 7.00 -4.91 6.67
CA ALA A 81 7.77 -3.79 6.15
C ALA A 81 8.27 -2.89 7.28
N ASP A 82 9.41 -2.23 7.06
CA ASP A 82 9.94 -1.25 8.01
C ASP A 82 9.09 0.02 8.04
N VAL A 83 8.44 0.37 6.91
CA VAL A 83 7.56 1.53 6.75
C VAL A 83 6.32 1.17 5.93
N TYR A 84 5.15 1.63 6.39
CA TYR A 84 3.88 1.48 5.68
C TYR A 84 3.34 2.84 5.23
N VAL A 85 2.89 2.92 3.98
CA VAL A 85 2.16 4.06 3.42
C VAL A 85 0.78 3.58 3.01
N MET A 86 -0.25 3.99 3.74
CA MET A 86 -1.62 3.59 3.42
C MET A 86 -2.38 4.76 2.80
N ALA A 87 -3.00 4.52 1.65
CA ALA A 87 -3.85 5.48 0.94
C ALA A 87 -5.06 4.76 0.35
N ASP A 88 -6.20 5.46 0.25
CA ASP A 88 -7.40 4.89 -0.38
C ASP A 88 -7.21 4.76 -1.91
N GLY A 89 -7.83 3.74 -2.52
CA GLY A 89 -7.66 3.40 -3.94
C GLY A 89 -8.17 4.45 -4.94
N ASP A 90 -8.88 5.48 -4.47
CA ASP A 90 -9.36 6.63 -5.23
C ASP A 90 -8.48 7.89 -5.06
N ALA A 91 -7.62 7.90 -4.04
CA ALA A 91 -6.74 9.01 -3.71
C ALA A 91 -5.43 8.89 -4.52
N GLY A 92 -5.22 9.81 -5.46
CA GLY A 92 -3.93 9.93 -6.16
C GLY A 92 -2.77 10.19 -5.18
N ALA A 93 -1.56 9.72 -5.51
CA ALA A 93 -0.40 9.96 -4.65
C ALA A 93 -0.18 11.47 -4.45
N PRO A 94 0.24 11.91 -3.27
CA PRO A 94 0.36 13.33 -2.97
C PRO A 94 1.45 13.96 -3.85
N LYS A 95 1.07 14.95 -4.68
CA LYS A 95 1.97 15.66 -5.61
C LYS A 95 3.08 16.47 -4.92
N ASN A 96 2.94 16.68 -3.62
CA ASN A 96 3.97 17.06 -2.68
C ASN A 96 3.76 16.16 -1.47
N ILE A 97 4.81 15.56 -0.89
CA ILE A 97 4.74 15.00 0.47
C ILE A 97 5.17 16.11 1.42
N PRO A 98 4.29 17.03 1.87
CA PRO A 98 4.60 17.89 2.99
C PRO A 98 4.35 17.13 4.30
N SER A 99 5.27 17.31 5.23
CA SER A 99 5.08 16.98 6.64
C SER A 99 3.79 17.63 7.21
N PRO A 100 3.31 17.12 8.35
CA PRO A 100 2.19 16.20 8.49
C PRO A 100 0.82 16.91 8.45
N PHE A 101 -0.22 16.18 8.07
CA PHE A 101 -1.65 16.54 8.16
C PHE A 101 -2.22 17.45 7.06
N GLY A 102 -2.96 16.83 6.13
CA GLY A 102 -3.90 17.51 5.26
C GLY A 102 -4.40 16.65 4.09
N GLY A 103 -5.44 15.84 4.32
CA GLY A 103 -6.24 15.18 3.27
C GLY A 103 -5.90 13.70 3.00
N GLY A 104 -6.79 12.80 3.40
CA GLY A 104 -6.99 11.44 2.85
C GLY A 104 -5.89 10.38 3.00
N ILE A 105 -4.66 10.73 3.38
CA ILE A 105 -3.53 9.80 3.41
C ILE A 105 -3.09 9.57 4.86
N PHE A 106 -3.21 8.33 5.33
CA PHE A 106 -2.81 7.95 6.68
C PHE A 106 -1.38 7.41 6.64
N PHE A 107 -0.40 8.31 6.78
CA PHE A 107 0.99 7.91 7.01
C PHE A 107 1.13 7.41 8.44
N ARG A 108 1.32 6.10 8.60
CA ARG A 108 1.76 5.54 9.87
C ARG A 108 3.15 4.92 9.67
N LEU A 109 4.19 5.66 10.03
CA LEU A 109 5.48 5.04 10.36
C LEU A 109 5.27 4.21 11.63
N LEU A 110 4.88 2.96 11.45
CA LEU A 110 5.12 1.95 12.47
C LEU A 110 6.52 1.41 12.21
N PRO A 111 7.45 1.49 13.17
CA PRO A 111 8.65 0.68 13.05
C PRO A 111 8.22 -0.78 12.98
N GLY A 112 8.49 -1.45 11.86
CA GLY A 112 8.36 -2.91 11.77
C GLY A 112 9.18 -3.54 12.88
N SER A 113 8.59 -4.48 13.64
CA SER A 113 9.31 -5.15 14.71
C SER A 113 10.30 -6.14 14.09
N ARG A 114 11.49 -5.70 13.73
CA ARG A 114 12.60 -6.64 13.54
C ARG A 114 12.92 -7.23 14.91
N SER A 115 12.38 -8.41 15.17
CA SER A 115 12.95 -9.33 16.16
C SER A 115 14.36 -9.67 15.70
N SER A 116 15.34 -8.86 16.11
CA SER A 116 16.71 -9.33 16.17
C SER A 116 16.78 -10.38 17.27
N SER A 117 16.65 -11.65 16.90
CA SER A 117 17.18 -12.73 17.72
C SER A 117 18.67 -12.84 17.39
N PRO A 118 19.60 -12.45 18.27
CA PRO A 118 20.96 -12.92 18.16
C PRO A 118 21.04 -14.34 18.75
N ILE A 119 21.87 -15.13 18.09
CA ILE A 119 22.35 -16.47 18.45
C ILE A 119 22.97 -16.45 19.85
#